data_AF-A0AB37SSC9-F1
#
_entry.id   AF-A0AB37SSC9-F1
#
_cell.length_a   1.000
_cell.length_b   1.000
_cell.length_c   1.000
_cell.angle_alpha   90.00
_cell.angle_beta   90.00
_cell.angle_gamma   90.00
#
_symmetry.space_group_name_H-M   'P 1'
#
loop_
_entity.id
_entity.type
_entity.pdbx_description
1 polymer ?
#
loop_
_entity_poly.entity_id
_entity_poly.type
_entity_poly.pdbx_seq_one_letter_code
_entity_poly.pdbx_strand_id
1 'polypeptide(L)' 'MIQHYIGALVARRPDLDPDAEDDEDDVPWSDGPLINNASGPLFYFGMVYSKYEQAARFAVERALALELVCFDPQERRLVA' A
#
# COMPACT_ATOMS: atom_id res chain seq x y z
N MET A 1 -0.24 -14.84 -2.26
CA MET A 1 0.60 -13.75 -2.81
C MET A 1 0.15 -12.38 -2.31
N ILE A 2 -1.07 -11.93 -2.61
CA ILE A 2 -1.56 -10.60 -2.15
C ILE A 2 -1.53 -10.43 -0.63
N GLN A 3 -1.99 -11.42 0.15
CA GLN A 3 -1.92 -11.33 1.61
C GLN A 3 -0.47 -11.17 2.14
N HIS A 4 0.50 -11.79 1.46
CA HIS A 4 1.91 -11.68 1.84
C HIS A 4 2.48 -10.30 1.48
N TYR A 5 2.07 -9.77 0.33
CA TYR A 5 2.39 -8.40 -0.08
C TYR A 5 1.83 -7.37 0.90
N ILE A 6 0.54 -7.47 1.24
CA ILE A 6 -0.12 -6.60 2.22
C ILE A 6 0.57 -6.71 3.58
N GLY A 7 0.88 -7.92 4.03
CA GLY A 7 1.67 -8.16 5.24
C GLY A 7 3.02 -7.43 5.25
N ALA A 8 3.73 -7.44 4.12
CA ALA A 8 5.00 -6.72 3.98
C ALA A 8 4.84 -5.19 4.01
N LEU A 9 3.73 -4.66 3.48
CA LEU A 9 3.41 -3.23 3.57
C LEU A 9 3.16 -2.82 5.02
N VAL A 10 2.24 -3.52 5.71
CA VAL A 10 1.84 -3.16 7.07
C VAL A 10 2.93 -3.41 8.12
N ALA A 11 3.86 -4.33 7.85
CA ALA A 11 5.02 -4.57 8.71
C ALA A 11 6.02 -3.40 8.69
N ARG A 12 6.07 -2.61 7.61
CA ARG A 12 6.97 -1.45 7.50
C ARG A 12 6.33 -0.14 7.94
N ARG A 13 5.02 -0.01 7.69
CA ARG A 13 4.20 1.17 8.00
C ARG A 13 2.85 0.66 8.51
N PRO A 14 2.42 1.02 9.73
CA PRO A 14 1.20 0.48 10.31
C PRO A 14 -0.01 0.69 9.38
N ASP A 15 -0.99 -0.19 9.51
CA ASP A 15 -2.26 -0.05 8.80
C ASP A 15 -3.02 1.18 9.32
N LEU A 16 -3.97 1.69 8.52
CA LEU A 16 -4.81 2.80 8.95
C LEU A 16 -5.82 2.33 10.00
N ASP A 17 -5.73 2.89 11.20
CA ASP A 17 -6.62 2.63 12.32
C ASP A 17 -7.35 3.94 12.71
N PRO A 18 -8.68 4.02 12.52
CA PRO A 18 -9.46 5.23 12.84
C PRO A 18 -9.56 5.51 14.35
N ASP A 19 -9.24 4.53 15.20
CA ASP A 19 -9.31 4.65 16.66
C ASP A 19 -7.92 4.95 17.28
N ALA A 20 -6.86 5.11 16.47
CA ALA A 20 -5.51 5.42 16.95
C ALA A 20 -5.38 6.90 17.36
N GLU A 21 -4.95 7.15 18.60
CA GLU A 21 -4.96 8.50 19.18
C GLU A 21 -3.82 9.44 18.69
N ASP A 22 -2.73 8.95 18.06
CA ASP A 22 -1.54 9.81 17.84
C ASP A 22 -0.55 9.45 16.69
N ASP A 23 -0.91 8.67 15.67
CA ASP A 23 0.06 8.23 14.62
C ASP A 23 -0.38 8.41 13.15
N GLU A 24 -1.35 9.30 12.85
CA GLU A 24 -1.69 9.64 11.45
C GLU A 24 -0.46 10.14 10.66
N ASP A 25 0.54 10.73 11.33
CA ASP A 25 1.78 11.24 10.72
C ASP A 25 2.74 10.14 10.25
N ASP A 26 2.53 8.87 10.61
CA ASP A 26 3.35 7.74 10.14
C ASP A 26 2.62 6.73 9.25
N VAL A 27 1.30 6.82 9.13
CA VAL A 27 0.48 5.99 8.22
C VAL A 27 0.41 6.61 6.82
N PRO A 28 0.92 5.97 5.76
CA PRO A 28 0.87 6.51 4.41
C PRO A 28 -0.43 6.20 3.67
N TRP A 29 -1.27 5.31 4.19
CA TRP A 29 -2.47 4.82 3.53
C TRP A 29 -3.62 5.81 3.67
N SER A 30 -4.38 6.03 2.59
CA SER A 30 -5.57 6.89 2.61
C SER A 30 -6.84 6.15 3.03
N ASP A 31 -6.76 4.82 3.11
CA ASP A 31 -7.83 3.91 3.45
C ASP A 31 -7.25 2.65 4.10
N GLY A 32 -8.04 2.00 4.94
CA GLY A 32 -7.65 0.75 5.58
C GLY A 32 -8.79 0.14 6.41
N PRO A 33 -8.58 -1.04 7.02
CA PRO A 33 -7.37 -1.86 6.90
C PRO A 33 -7.09 -2.32 5.47
N LEU A 34 -5.83 -2.27 5.02
CA LEU A 34 -5.44 -2.57 3.63
C LEU A 34 -5.92 -3.94 3.14
N ILE A 35 -6.00 -4.92 4.04
CA ILE A 35 -6.47 -6.27 3.71
C ILE A 35 -7.89 -6.29 3.14
N ASN A 36 -8.73 -5.34 3.53
CA ASN A 36 -10.12 -5.25 3.09
C ASN A 36 -10.23 -4.73 1.65
N ASN A 37 -9.17 -4.14 1.11
CA ASN A 37 -9.14 -3.67 -0.28
C ASN A 37 -8.70 -4.74 -1.28
N ALA A 38 -8.39 -5.94 -0.81
CA ALA A 38 -8.10 -7.08 -1.66
C ALA A 38 -9.38 -7.80 -2.09
N SER A 39 -9.49 -8.11 -3.38
CA SER A 39 -10.57 -8.91 -3.96
C SER A 39 -10.01 -9.90 -4.98
N GLY A 40 -9.93 -11.18 -4.58
CA GLY A 40 -9.31 -12.22 -5.40
C GLY A 40 -7.84 -11.88 -5.74
N PRO A 41 -7.46 -11.83 -7.02
CA PRO A 41 -6.10 -11.48 -7.45
C PRO A 41 -5.86 -9.98 -7.61
N LEU A 42 -6.83 -9.12 -7.25
CA LEU A 42 -6.70 -7.67 -7.31
C LEU A 42 -6.54 -7.09 -5.90
N PHE A 43 -5.61 -6.15 -5.77
CA PHE A 43 -5.46 -5.33 -4.57
C PHE A 43 -5.25 -3.88 -5.01
N TYR A 44 -6.16 -3.01 -4.58
CA TYR A 44 -6.13 -1.58 -4.86
C TYR A 44 -6.01 -0.83 -3.54
N PHE A 45 -5.17 0.19 -3.46
CA PHE A 45 -5.00 0.96 -2.24
C PHE A 45 -4.51 2.36 -2.58
N GLY A 46 -4.88 3.34 -1.75
CA GLY A 46 -4.45 4.72 -1.90
C GLY A 46 -3.40 5.12 -0.88
N MET A 47 -2.73 6.24 -1.16
CA MET A 47 -1.80 6.87 -0.24
C MET A 47 -2.14 8.34 -0.07
N VAL A 48 -1.87 8.90 1.11
CA VAL A 48 -1.93 10.34 1.32
C VAL A 48 -0.83 11.06 0.54
N TYR A 49 -1.15 12.21 -0.04
CA TYR A 49 -0.24 12.94 -0.94
C TYR A 49 1.08 13.32 -0.26
N SER A 50 1.08 13.64 1.03
CA SER A 50 2.31 14.01 1.75
C SER A 50 3.35 12.88 1.84
N LYS A 51 2.95 11.62 1.63
CA LYS A 51 3.80 10.43 1.85
C LYS A 51 3.95 9.52 0.62
N TYR A 52 3.30 9.85 -0.50
CA TYR A 52 3.20 8.95 -1.64
C TYR A 52 4.57 8.55 -2.21
N GLU A 53 5.53 9.48 -2.34
CA GLU A 53 6.81 9.17 -2.99
C GLU A 53 7.57 8.05 -2.28
N GLN A 54 7.67 8.14 -0.95
CA GLN A 54 8.41 7.14 -0.17
C GLN A 54 7.63 5.83 -0.06
N ALA A 55 6.31 5.91 0.15
CA ALA A 55 5.46 4.73 0.31
C ALA A 55 5.29 3.96 -1.01
N ALA A 56 5.08 4.66 -2.13
CA ALA A 56 4.94 4.06 -3.45
C ALA A 56 6.23 3.38 -3.90
N ARG A 57 7.39 4.00 -3.68
CA ARG A 57 8.69 3.35 -3.97
C ARG A 57 8.84 2.05 -3.20
N PHE A 58 8.56 2.05 -1.90
CA PHE A 58 8.63 0.83 -1.08
C PHE A 58 7.63 -0.24 -1.56
N ALA A 59 6.40 0.16 -1.87
CA ALA A 59 5.36 -0.74 -2.38
C ALA A 59 5.79 -1.41 -3.69
N VAL A 60 6.30 -0.64 -4.65
CA VAL A 60 6.83 -1.14 -5.93
C VAL A 60 7.98 -2.13 -5.71
N GLU A 61 8.95 -1.81 -4.85
CA GLU A 61 10.06 -2.72 -4.56
C GLU A 61 9.60 -4.06 -3.96
N ARG A 62 8.57 -4.04 -3.09
CA ARG A 62 8.00 -5.26 -2.51
C ARG A 62 7.18 -6.05 -3.53
N ALA A 63 6.50 -5.37 -4.44
CA ALA A 63 5.75 -5.99 -5.52
C ALA A 63 6.68 -6.73 -6.49
N LEU A 64 7.77 -6.09 -6.92
CA LEU A 64 8.80 -6.70 -7.78
C LEU A 64 9.41 -7.96 -7.14
N ALA A 65 9.68 -7.93 -5.83
CA ALA A 65 10.23 -9.07 -5.10
C ALA A 65 9.27 -10.28 -5.03
N LEU A 66 7.97 -10.05 -5.25
CA LEU A 66 6.93 -11.07 -5.26
C LEU A 66 6.38 -11.34 -6.68
N GLU A 67 7.05 -10.82 -7.71
CA GLU A 67 6.65 -10.94 -9.12
C GLU A 67 5.20 -10.47 -9.37
N LEU A 68 4.78 -9.42 -8.65
CA LEU A 68 3.48 -8.79 -8.81
C LEU A 68 3.54 -7.64 -9.82
N VAL A 69 2.46 -7.49 -10.59
CA VAL A 69 2.28 -6.36 -11.50
C VAL A 69 1.63 -5.20 -10.74
N CYS A 70 2.21 -4.01 -10.82
CA CYS A 70 1.61 -2.80 -10.26
C CYS A 70 1.31 -1.80 -11.37
N PHE A 71 0.04 -1.39 -11.47
CA PHE A 71 -0.40 -0.31 -12.33
C PHE A 71 -0.67 0.95 -11.50
N ASP A 72 -0.06 2.06 -11.87
CA ASP A 72 -0.32 3.37 -11.29
C ASP A 72 -1.45 4.06 -12.07
N PRO A 73 -2.64 4.29 -11.48
CA PRO A 73 -3.76 4.92 -12.16
C PRO A 73 -3.57 6.42 -12.42
N GLN A 74 -2.71 7.12 -11.66
CA GLN A 74 -2.41 8.54 -11.87
C GLN A 74 -1.46 8.71 -13.07
N GLU A 75 -0.41 7.90 -13.13
CA GLU A 75 0.59 7.91 -14.21
C GLU A 75 0.16 7.09 -15.44
N ARG A 76 -0.90 6.28 -15.30
CA ARG A 76 -1.46 5.40 -16.34
C ARG A 76 -0.44 4.45 -16.96
N ARG A 77 0.45 3.88 -16.13
CA ARG A 77 1.52 2.97 -16.56
C ARG A 77 1.81 1.90 -15.52
N LEU A 78 2.53 0.85 -15.95
CA LEU A 78 3.12 -0.11 -15.03
C LEU A 78 4.32 0.50 -14.30
N VAL A 79 4.43 0.17 -13.02
CA VAL A 79 5.51 0.61 -12.12
C VAL A 79 6.26 -0.55 -11.48
N ALA A 80 5.66 -1.75 -11.45
CA ALA A 80 6.27 -3.04 -11.12
C ALA A 80 5.77 -4.09 -12.11
#